data_AF-A0A8J8DPP3-F1
#
_entry.id   AF-A0A8J8DPP3-F1
#
_cell.length_a   1.000
_cell.length_b   1.000
_cell.length_c   1.000
_cell.angle_alpha   90.00
_cell.angle_beta   90.00
_cell.angle_gamma   90.00
#
_symmetry.space_group_name_H-M   'P 1'
#
loop_
_entity.id
_entity.type
_entity.pdbx_description
1 polymer ?
#
loop_
_entity_poly.entity_id
_entity_poly.type
_entity_poly.pdbx_seq_one_letter_code
_entity_poly.pdbx_strand_id
1 'polypeptide(L)'
;MKNIVKKMFQSVGILLFILAGLYLTHLSLNLDDPHLNDPDVIELIVKSTMYFLIVGIALISFSLLYSELRVIVKSLTATVLLGLAALPGYVVGVEPLTKECSPCSAFEMHWLIRLVGLLIFVLSIGGLFLLWFPFLKRKS
;
A
#
# COMPACT_ATOMS: atom_id res chain seq x y z
N MET A 1 -7.41 11.22 -18.87
CA MET A 1 -7.84 10.80 -17.51
C MET A 1 -7.94 9.29 -17.34
N LYS A 2 -8.77 8.56 -18.08
CA LYS A 2 -8.97 7.09 -17.89
C LYS A 2 -7.65 6.29 -17.87
N ASN A 3 -6.73 6.58 -18.80
CA ASN A 3 -5.46 5.87 -18.89
C ASN A 3 -4.50 6.19 -17.72
N ILE A 4 -4.55 7.41 -17.20
CA ILE A 4 -3.75 7.87 -16.06
C ILE A 4 -4.22 7.15 -14.80
N VAL A 5 -5.55 7.11 -14.60
CA VAL A 5 -6.18 6.44 -13.46
C VAL A 5 -5.91 4.93 -13.48
N LYS A 6 -5.98 4.28 -14.65
CA LYS A 6 -5.59 2.85 -14.79
C LYS A 6 -4.13 2.62 -14.37
N LYS A 7 -3.19 3.40 -14.90
CA LYS A 7 -1.77 3.29 -14.57
C LYS A 7 -1.48 3.54 -13.08
N MET A 8 -2.23 4.44 -12.46
CA MET A 8 -2.13 4.71 -11.03
C MET A 8 -2.52 3.50 -10.19
N PHE A 9 -3.66 2.84 -10.45
CA PHE A 9 -4.04 1.62 -9.74
C PHE A 9 -3.02 0.49 -9.95
N GLN A 10 -2.51 0.33 -11.17
CA GLN A 10 -1.45 -0.63 -11.46
C GLN A 10 -0.17 -0.33 -10.68
N SER A 11 0.23 0.94 -10.63
CA SER A 11 1.43 1.37 -9.90
C SER A 11 1.30 1.09 -8.41
N VAL A 12 0.17 1.43 -7.79
CA VAL A 12 -0.06 1.15 -6.36
C VAL A 12 -0.08 -0.36 -6.11
N GLY A 13 -0.72 -1.13 -7.00
CA GLY A 13 -0.72 -2.60 -6.93
C GLY A 13 0.69 -3.19 -7.01
N ILE A 14 1.51 -2.76 -7.97
CA ILE A 14 2.91 -3.19 -8.12
C ILE A 14 3.73 -2.85 -6.89
N LEU A 15 3.57 -1.64 -6.33
CA LEU A 15 4.27 -1.24 -5.12
C LEU A 15 3.88 -2.11 -3.91
N LEU A 16 2.63 -2.54 -3.80
CA LEU A 16 2.21 -3.50 -2.76
C LEU A 16 2.86 -4.88 -2.96
N PHE A 17 3.03 -5.36 -4.20
CA PHE A 17 3.80 -6.58 -4.46
C PHE A 17 5.27 -6.44 -4.07
N ILE A 18 5.88 -5.29 -4.39
CA ILE A 18 7.25 -5.00 -3.96
C ILE A 18 7.34 -5.00 -2.43
N LEU A 19 6.39 -4.35 -1.75
CA LEU A 19 6.34 -4.32 -0.29
C LEU A 19 6.18 -5.73 0.31
N ALA A 20 5.31 -6.56 -0.26
CA ALA A 20 5.16 -7.96 0.12
C ALA A 20 6.46 -8.76 -0.04
N GLY A 21 7.14 -8.60 -1.19
CA GLY A 21 8.42 -9.23 -1.45
C GLY A 21 9.52 -8.80 -0.47
N LEU A 22 9.54 -7.52 -0.09
CA LEU A 22 10.48 -7.01 0.91
C LEU A 22 10.21 -7.58 2.30
N TYR A 23 8.95 -7.70 2.72
CA TYR A 23 8.57 -8.32 3.99
C TYR A 23 8.98 -9.79 4.05
N LEU A 24 8.72 -10.55 2.98
CA LEU A 24 9.15 -11.95 2.89
C LEU A 24 10.67 -12.09 2.86
N THR A 25 11.37 -11.24 2.11
CA THR A 25 12.84 -11.26 2.03
C THR A 25 13.45 -10.93 3.39
N HIS A 26 12.88 -9.95 4.11
CA HIS A 26 13.32 -9.59 5.44
C HIS A 26 13.13 -10.74 6.44
N LEU A 27 11.99 -11.45 6.35
CA LEU A 27 11.76 -12.66 7.13
C LEU A 27 12.78 -13.75 6.77
N SER A 28 12.95 -14.06 5.48
CA SER A 28 13.85 -15.12 5.02
C SER A 28 15.32 -14.90 5.37
N LEU A 29 15.80 -13.66 5.31
CA LEU A 29 17.19 -13.32 5.60
C LEU A 29 17.49 -13.26 7.10
N ASN A 30 16.48 -13.08 7.95
CA ASN A 30 16.67 -12.90 9.38
C ASN A 30 15.95 -13.96 10.23
N LEU A 31 15.62 -15.12 9.66
CA LEU A 31 15.04 -16.27 10.38
C LEU A 31 15.94 -16.77 11.52
N ASP A 32 17.26 -16.56 11.41
CA ASP A 32 18.24 -16.96 12.42
C ASP A 32 18.35 -15.93 13.57
N ASP A 33 17.68 -14.78 13.49
CA ASP A 33 17.67 -13.76 14.54
C ASP A 33 16.64 -14.14 15.63
N PRO A 34 17.05 -14.27 16.91
CA PRO A 34 16.16 -14.64 18.00
C PRO A 34 15.00 -13.65 18.24
N HIS A 35 15.08 -12.40 17.77
CA HIS A 35 13.97 -11.45 17.83
C HIS A 35 12.92 -11.63 16.71
N LEU A 36 13.28 -12.27 15.59
CA LEU A 36 12.39 -12.54 14.47
C LEU A 36 11.84 -13.97 14.45
N ASN A 37 12.41 -14.85 15.25
CA ASN A 37 11.92 -16.21 15.44
C ASN A 37 10.74 -16.30 16.45
N ASP A 38 10.24 -15.15 16.92
CA ASP A 38 9.00 -15.09 17.69
C ASP A 38 7.80 -15.41 16.78
N PRO A 39 7.01 -16.44 17.08
CA PRO A 39 5.86 -16.84 16.26
C PRO A 39 4.87 -15.70 16.02
N ASP A 40 4.71 -14.77 16.97
CA ASP A 40 3.79 -13.63 16.83
C ASP A 40 4.26 -12.64 15.75
N VAL A 41 5.58 -12.42 15.67
CA VAL A 41 6.21 -11.53 14.68
C VAL A 41 6.13 -12.15 13.28
N ILE A 42 6.39 -13.46 13.17
CA ILE A 42 6.25 -14.21 11.92
C ILE A 42 4.81 -14.16 11.43
N GLU A 43 3.83 -14.43 12.29
CA GLU A 43 2.42 -14.38 11.94
C GLU A 43 2.01 -12.99 11.45
N LEU A 44 2.48 -11.92 12.12
CA LEU A 44 2.22 -10.54 11.69
C LEU A 44 2.82 -10.23 10.32
N ILE A 45 4.06 -10.65 10.05
CA ILE A 45 4.73 -10.44 8.76
C ILE A 45 3.99 -11.19 7.65
N VAL A 46 3.60 -12.45 7.89
CA VAL A 46 2.87 -13.28 6.92
C VAL A 46 1.48 -12.71 6.64
N LYS A 47 0.73 -12.31 7.68
CA LYS A 47 -0.58 -11.66 7.51
C LYS A 47 -0.47 -10.35 6.73
N SER A 48 0.52 -9.52 7.05
CA SER A 48 0.77 -8.26 6.35
C SER A 48 1.10 -8.51 4.88
N THR A 49 1.96 -9.49 4.60
CA THR A 49 2.31 -9.90 3.24
C THR A 49 1.07 -10.36 2.47
N MET A 50 0.25 -11.24 3.06
CA MET A 50 -0.99 -11.69 2.42
C MET A 50 -1.94 -10.54 2.14
N TYR A 51 -2.07 -9.60 3.07
CA TYR A 51 -2.87 -8.40 2.86
C TYR A 51 -2.37 -7.59 1.66
N PHE A 52 -1.05 -7.34 1.56
CA PHE A 52 -0.47 -6.61 0.44
C PHE A 52 -0.71 -7.31 -0.90
N LEU A 53 -0.56 -8.64 -0.94
CA LEU A 53 -0.83 -9.44 -2.14
C LEU A 53 -2.31 -9.35 -2.54
N ILE A 54 -3.25 -9.54 -1.62
CA ILE A 54 -4.69 -9.53 -1.91
C ILE A 54 -5.11 -8.14 -2.42
N VAL A 55 -4.71 -7.08 -1.73
CA VAL A 55 -5.04 -5.70 -2.13
C VAL A 55 -4.34 -5.34 -3.45
N GLY A 56 -3.09 -5.77 -3.64
CA GLY A 56 -2.34 -5.58 -4.88
C GLY A 56 -3.00 -6.25 -6.09
N ILE A 57 -3.40 -7.52 -5.95
CA ILE A 57 -4.15 -8.27 -6.97
C ILE A 57 -5.48 -7.57 -7.28
N ALA A 58 -6.22 -7.15 -6.25
CA ALA A 58 -7.50 -6.47 -6.42
C ALA A 58 -7.35 -5.15 -7.20
N LEU A 59 -6.31 -4.36 -6.90
CA LEU A 59 -5.99 -3.11 -7.62
C LEU A 59 -5.64 -3.35 -9.08
N ILE A 60 -4.79 -4.33 -9.38
CA ILE A 60 -4.42 -4.67 -10.76
C ILE A 60 -5.64 -5.18 -11.52
N SER A 61 -6.40 -6.11 -10.93
CA SER A 61 -7.62 -6.67 -11.55
C SER A 61 -8.66 -5.57 -11.81
N PHE A 62 -8.86 -4.67 -10.85
CA PHE A 62 -9.74 -3.52 -11.00
C PHE A 62 -9.27 -2.59 -12.13
N SER A 63 -7.96 -2.37 -12.28
CA SER A 63 -7.42 -1.53 -13.36
C SER A 63 -7.76 -2.07 -14.76
N LEU A 64 -7.78 -3.41 -14.92
CA LEU A 64 -8.12 -4.08 -16.17
C LEU A 64 -9.61 -3.88 -16.49
N LEU A 65 -10.46 -4.12 -15.48
CA LEU A 65 -11.93 -4.00 -15.57
C LEU A 65 -12.43 -2.54 -15.54
N TYR A 66 -11.55 -1.57 -15.30
CA TYR A 66 -11.92 -0.15 -15.11
C TYR A 66 -12.65 0.47 -16.31
N SER A 67 -12.52 -0.07 -17.53
CA SER A 67 -13.31 0.42 -18.68
C SER A 67 -14.78 0.02 -18.61
N GLU A 68 -15.07 -1.18 -18.08
CA GLU A 68 -16.34 -1.88 -18.27
C GLU A 68 -17.35 -1.62 -17.15
N LEU A 69 -16.88 -1.19 -15.98
CA LEU A 69 -17.75 -0.98 -14.82
C LEU A 69 -18.72 0.23 -15.00
N ARG A 70 -19.77 0.30 -14.17
CA ARG A 70 -20.63 1.50 -14.08
C ARG A 70 -19.93 2.61 -13.30
N VAL A 71 -20.24 3.88 -13.57
CA VAL A 71 -19.58 5.05 -12.96
C VAL A 71 -19.61 5.01 -11.42
N ILE A 72 -20.77 4.69 -10.83
CA ILE A 72 -20.93 4.63 -9.36
C ILE A 72 -20.06 3.50 -8.77
N VAL A 73 -20.11 2.31 -9.37
CA VAL A 73 -19.33 1.15 -8.94
C VAL A 73 -17.83 1.44 -9.05
N LYS A 74 -17.38 2.06 -10.15
CA LYS A 74 -15.99 2.51 -10.32
C LYS A 74 -15.56 3.40 -9.19
N SER A 75 -16.34 4.44 -8.87
CA SER A 75 -15.96 5.41 -7.86
C SER A 75 -15.91 4.79 -6.46
N LEU A 76 -16.90 3.96 -6.12
CA LEU A 76 -16.96 3.31 -4.81
C LEU A 76 -15.81 2.32 -4.64
N THR A 77 -15.64 1.40 -5.59
CA THR A 77 -14.57 0.39 -5.55
C THR A 77 -13.19 1.03 -5.59
N ALA A 78 -12.97 2.06 -6.41
CA ALA A 78 -11.73 2.81 -6.43
C ALA A 78 -11.41 3.44 -5.08
N THR A 79 -12.41 4.05 -4.42
CA THR A 79 -12.24 4.69 -3.11
C THR A 79 -11.86 3.66 -2.05
N VAL A 80 -12.55 2.52 -2.04
CA VAL A 80 -12.27 1.44 -1.09
C VAL A 80 -10.87 0.87 -1.32
N LEU A 81 -10.50 0.54 -2.56
CA LEU A 81 -9.20 -0.05 -2.86
C LEU A 81 -8.04 0.89 -2.56
N LEU A 82 -8.16 2.18 -2.89
CA LEU A 82 -7.13 3.18 -2.57
C LEU A 82 -7.06 3.45 -1.07
N GLY A 83 -8.20 3.44 -0.36
CA GLY A 83 -8.21 3.55 1.10
C GLY A 83 -7.51 2.37 1.77
N LEU A 84 -7.80 1.14 1.31
CA LEU A 84 -7.12 -0.07 1.78
C LEU A 84 -5.62 -0.06 1.48
N ALA A 85 -5.19 0.51 0.36
CA ALA A 85 -3.77 0.66 0.05
C ALA A 85 -3.09 1.79 0.85
N ALA A 86 -3.81 2.88 1.14
CA ALA A 86 -3.28 4.01 1.89
C ALA A 86 -2.97 3.63 3.34
N LEU A 87 -3.81 2.82 3.98
CA LEU A 87 -3.63 2.38 5.38
C LEU A 87 -2.25 1.78 5.68
N PRO A 88 -1.80 0.69 5.00
CA PRO A 88 -0.47 0.15 5.23
C PRO A 88 0.63 1.11 4.77
N GLY A 89 0.41 1.89 3.70
CA GLY A 89 1.37 2.91 3.29
C GLY A 89 1.62 3.96 4.38
N TYR A 90 0.58 4.36 5.11
CA TYR A 90 0.69 5.25 6.25
C TYR A 90 1.47 4.62 7.40
N VAL A 91 1.07 3.41 7.84
CA VAL A 91 1.69 2.72 8.97
C VAL A 91 3.17 2.43 8.71
N VAL A 92 3.51 2.02 7.49
CA VAL A 92 4.88 1.62 7.13
C VAL A 92 5.75 2.82 6.74
N GLY A 93 5.18 3.80 6.04
CA GLY A 93 5.94 4.89 5.43
C GLY A 93 5.88 6.23 6.15
N VAL A 94 4.76 6.55 6.81
CA VAL A 94 4.51 7.87 7.39
C VAL A 94 4.67 7.86 8.90
N GLU A 95 4.10 6.86 9.57
CA GLU A 95 4.15 6.74 11.03
C GLU A 95 5.60 6.78 11.60
N PRO A 96 6.59 6.11 10.99
CA PRO A 96 7.98 6.17 11.45
C PRO A 96 8.67 7.53 11.28
N LEU A 97 8.12 8.42 10.44
CA LEU A 97 8.64 9.78 10.26
C LEU A 97 8.07 10.75 11.30
N THR A 98 6.86 10.46 11.79
CA THR A 98 6.16 11.28 12.78
C THR A 98 6.49 10.90 14.22
N LYS A 99 6.93 9.66 14.44
CA LYS A 99 7.42 9.20 15.75
C LYS A 99 8.87 9.62 15.89
N GLU A 100 9.14 10.65 16.68
CA GLU A 100 10.49 11.01 17.11
C GLU A 100 11.10 9.85 17.90
N CYS A 101 11.92 9.01 17.27
CA CYS A 101 12.77 8.07 17.97
C CYS A 101 14.24 8.44 17.76
N SER A 102 14.79 9.20 18.71
CA SER A 102 16.22 9.10 19.03
C SER A 102 16.46 7.81 19.84
N PRO A 103 17.70 7.31 19.84
CA PRO A 103 18.09 6.12 19.09
C PRO A 103 17.39 4.84 19.60
N CYS A 104 16.39 4.34 18.87
CA CYS A 104 15.89 2.98 19.11
C CYS A 104 16.81 1.98 18.41
N SER A 105 17.86 1.58 19.11
CA SER A 105 18.63 0.37 18.84
C SER A 105 17.77 -0.87 19.08
N ALA A 106 16.94 -1.26 18.11
CA ALA A 106 16.42 -2.61 17.90
C ALA A 106 15.42 -2.54 16.73
N PHE A 107 15.70 -3.26 15.65
CA PHE A 107 14.87 -3.35 14.45
C PHE A 107 14.93 -2.16 13.47
N GLU A 108 16.09 -2.00 12.80
CA GLU A 108 16.18 -1.19 11.58
C GLU A 108 15.42 -1.89 10.43
N MET A 109 14.11 -1.66 10.36
CA MET A 109 13.35 -1.97 9.17
C MET A 109 13.94 -1.16 8.00
N HIS A 110 14.49 -1.87 7.01
CA HIS A 110 15.34 -1.30 5.98
C HIS A 110 14.70 -0.04 5.36
N TRP A 111 15.48 1.03 5.19
CA TRP A 111 15.00 2.34 4.69
C TRP A 111 14.12 2.23 3.43
N LEU A 112 14.39 1.22 2.60
CA LEU A 112 13.67 0.91 1.37
C LEU A 112 12.21 0.51 1.63
N ILE A 113 11.92 -0.22 2.71
CA ILE A 113 10.54 -0.59 3.12
C ILE A 113 9.73 0.67 3.45
N ARG A 114 10.33 1.61 4.21
CA ARG A 114 9.70 2.89 4.56
C ARG A 114 9.43 3.73 3.32
N LEU A 115 10.41 3.81 2.40
CA LEU A 115 10.27 4.54 1.15
C LEU A 115 9.11 3.99 0.30
N VAL A 116 9.04 2.67 0.13
CA VAL A 116 7.96 2.02 -0.63
C VAL A 116 6.61 2.27 0.03
N GLY A 117 6.51 2.15 1.35
CA GLY A 117 5.30 2.49 2.11
C GLY A 117 4.84 3.93 1.87
N LEU A 118 5.77 4.89 1.90
CA LEU A 118 5.47 6.31 1.69
C LEU A 118 4.98 6.59 0.27
N LEU A 119 5.61 5.96 -0.74
CA LEU A 119 5.15 6.06 -2.13
C LEU A 119 3.73 5.50 -2.30
N ILE A 120 3.42 4.36 -1.68
CA ILE A 120 2.08 3.78 -1.69
C ILE A 120 1.07 4.77 -1.09
N PHE A 121 1.40 5.38 0.05
CA PHE A 121 0.52 6.35 0.71
C PHE A 121 0.24 7.57 -0.16
N VAL A 122 1.30 8.23 -0.66
CA VAL A 122 1.18 9.46 -1.47
C VAL A 122 0.39 9.19 -2.75
N LEU A 123 0.68 8.09 -3.45
CA LEU A 123 -0.04 7.73 -4.67
C LEU A 123 -1.51 7.38 -4.40
N SER A 124 -1.80 6.71 -3.28
CA SER A 124 -3.17 6.34 -2.92
C SER A 124 -4.01 7.57 -2.58
N ILE A 125 -3.48 8.49 -1.78
CA ILE A 125 -4.15 9.75 -1.43
C ILE A 125 -4.30 10.64 -2.67
N GLY A 126 -3.23 10.82 -3.45
CA GLY A 126 -3.29 11.56 -4.71
C GLY A 126 -4.33 10.98 -5.68
N GLY A 127 -4.46 9.66 -5.71
CA GLY A 127 -5.49 8.97 -6.48
C GLY A 127 -6.91 9.21 -6.02
N LEU A 128 -7.14 9.25 -4.70
CA LEU A 128 -8.43 9.63 -4.13
C LEU A 128 -8.81 11.06 -4.52
N PHE A 129 -7.88 12.01 -4.42
CA PHE A 129 -8.11 13.39 -4.85
C PHE A 129 -8.47 13.46 -6.33
N LEU A 130 -7.72 12.79 -7.21
CA LEU A 130 -8.00 12.76 -8.65
C LEU A 130 -9.36 12.13 -8.98
N LEU A 131 -9.76 11.10 -8.23
CA LEU A 131 -11.05 10.44 -8.39
C LEU A 131 -12.22 11.37 -7.99
N TRP A 132 -12.04 12.16 -6.94
CA TRP A 132 -13.10 13.01 -6.37
C TRP A 132 -13.16 14.41 -7.00
N PHE A 133 -12.06 14.89 -7.61
CA PHE A 133 -11.97 16.21 -8.24
C PHE A 133 -13.13 16.55 -9.21
N PRO A 134 -13.58 15.63 -10.10
CA PRO A 134 -14.70 15.92 -11.00
C PRO A 134 -16.04 16.10 -10.29
N PHE A 135 -16.23 15.48 -9.13
CA PHE A 135 -17.44 15.63 -8.32
C PHE A 135 -17.44 16.96 -7.55
N LEU A 136 -16.27 17.39 -7.08
CA LEU A 136 -16.10 18.69 -6.42
C LEU A 136 -16.34 19.85 -7.40
N LYS A 137 -15.83 19.74 -8.62
CA LYS A 137 -15.96 20.78 -9.66
C LYS A 137 -17.39 20.96 -10.18
N ARG A 138 -18.28 19.99 -9.96
CA ARG A 138 -19.68 20.03 -10.43
C ARG A 138 -20.63 20.75 -9.47
N LYS A 139 -20.16 21.11 -8.28
CA LYS A 139 -20.93 21.80 -7.23
C LYS A 139 -20.58 23.29 -7.06
N SER A 140 -19.66 23.81 -7.88
CA SER A 140 -19.36 25.26 -7.99
C SER A 140 -19.90 25.79 -9.30
#